data_AF-A0A2V7H506-F1
#
_entry.id   AF-A0A2V7H506-F1
#
_cell.length_a   1.000
_cell.length_b   1.000
_cell.length_c   1.000
_cell.angle_alpha   90.00
_cell.angle_beta   90.00
_cell.angle_gamma   90.00
#
_symmetry.space_group_name_H-M   'P 1'
#
loop_
_entity.id
_entity.type
_entity.pdbx_description
1 polymer ?
#
loop_
_entity_poly.entity_id
_entity_poly.type
_entity_poly.pdbx_seq_one_letter_code
_entity_poly.pdbx_strand_id
1 'polypeptide(L)'
;PHLFDALRGRATQSRLDAPTILEAVLAALEEIWPQRIELDGVGLGDTWPHPAAAGSGPSAGLVPLHKLSQWLAYSLVEPLEEAGLSVSGLDQLTGLAEYRNGGLFVDLDVLVPKHPDVIGVTHAPDSQVIVEWRALTVALLDRLAPLVAARLGLDPTELPLIKVLEGGTWAAGRELADARRAGAPPIRVVSDGTLF
;
A
#
# COMPACT_ATOMS: atom_id res chain seq x y z
N PRO A 1 -2.50 -12.08 23.25
CA PRO A 1 -1.66 -11.00 23.84
C PRO A 1 -2.12 -9.67 23.26
N HIS A 2 -2.11 -8.57 24.02
CA HIS A 2 -2.43 -7.25 23.46
C HIS A 2 -1.35 -6.85 22.44
N LEU A 3 -1.74 -6.18 21.34
CA LEU A 3 -0.84 -5.86 20.23
C LEU A 3 0.39 -5.07 20.68
N PHE A 4 0.21 -4.09 21.57
CA PHE A 4 1.31 -3.32 22.14
C PHE A 4 2.33 -4.18 22.89
N ASP A 5 1.87 -5.07 23.78
CA ASP A 5 2.76 -5.95 24.54
C ASP A 5 3.52 -6.91 23.63
N ALA A 6 2.85 -7.41 22.58
CA ALA A 6 3.47 -8.27 21.57
C ALA A 6 4.56 -7.53 20.79
N LEU A 7 4.31 -6.28 20.38
CA LEU A 7 5.29 -5.43 19.69
C LEU A 7 6.45 -5.06 20.62
N ARG A 8 6.16 -4.60 21.83
CA ARG A 8 7.18 -4.28 22.84
C ARG A 8 8.08 -5.48 23.15
N GLY A 9 7.53 -6.68 23.19
CA GLY A 9 8.30 -7.92 23.38
C GLY A 9 9.26 -8.26 22.23
N ARG A 10 9.05 -7.69 21.04
CA ARG A 10 9.94 -7.83 19.85
C ARG A 10 10.98 -6.71 19.75
N ALA A 11 10.89 -5.68 20.60
CA ALA A 11 11.79 -4.54 20.57
C ALA A 11 13.18 -4.88 21.14
N THR A 12 14.24 -4.38 20.51
CA THR A 12 15.61 -4.47 21.03
C THR A 12 16.05 -3.09 21.50
N GLN A 13 16.41 -2.94 22.78
CA GLN A 13 16.78 -1.62 23.35
C GLN A 13 15.71 -0.54 23.11
N SER A 14 14.43 -0.90 23.27
CA SER A 14 13.27 -0.03 22.97
C SER A 14 13.16 0.43 21.51
N ARG A 15 13.82 -0.26 20.58
CA ARG A 15 13.74 0.00 19.14
C ARG A 15 12.99 -1.11 18.42
N LEU A 16 12.11 -0.72 17.50
CA LEU A 16 11.39 -1.61 16.59
C LEU A 16 11.63 -1.21 15.14
N ASP A 17 11.84 -2.20 14.29
CA ASP A 17 11.85 -1.98 12.85
C ASP A 17 10.41 -2.05 12.31
N ALA A 18 10.10 -1.14 11.39
CA ALA A 18 8.76 -1.01 10.82
C ALA A 18 8.26 -2.30 10.13
N PRO A 19 9.10 -3.10 9.45
CA PRO A 19 8.71 -4.43 8.98
C PRO A 19 8.20 -5.35 10.10
N THR A 20 8.78 -5.32 11.30
CA THR A 20 8.30 -6.13 12.44
C THR A 20 6.91 -5.70 12.89
N ILE A 21 6.56 -4.42 12.75
CA ILE A 21 5.21 -3.92 13.03
C ILE A 21 4.23 -4.51 12.01
N LEU A 22 4.56 -4.41 10.71
CA LEU A 22 3.73 -4.98 9.65
C LEU A 22 3.54 -6.49 9.81
N GLU A 23 4.60 -7.24 10.07
CA GLU A 23 4.53 -8.68 10.34
C GLU A 23 3.61 -9.01 11.52
N ALA A 24 3.71 -8.24 12.61
CA ALA A 24 2.84 -8.43 13.77
C ALA A 24 1.37 -8.13 13.44
N VAL A 25 1.11 -7.07 12.66
CA VAL A 25 -0.24 -6.72 12.18
C VAL A 25 -0.81 -7.80 11.27
N LEU A 26 -0.01 -8.29 10.31
CA LEU A 26 -0.43 -9.36 9.40
C LEU A 26 -0.77 -10.63 10.15
N ALA A 27 0.11 -11.08 11.06
CA ALA A 27 -0.11 -12.28 11.85
C ALA A 27 -1.30 -12.14 12.82
N ALA A 28 -1.52 -10.96 13.41
CA ALA A 28 -2.61 -10.75 14.37
C ALA A 28 -3.98 -10.59 13.71
N LEU A 29 -4.01 -10.13 12.45
CA LEU A 29 -5.23 -9.78 11.73
C LEU A 29 -5.52 -10.70 10.55
N GLU A 30 -4.78 -11.80 10.37
CA GLU A 30 -4.96 -12.72 9.25
C GLU A 30 -6.42 -13.20 9.11
N GLU A 31 -7.06 -13.57 10.24
CA GLU A 31 -8.42 -14.12 10.26
C GLU A 31 -9.53 -13.10 9.94
N ILE A 32 -9.25 -11.79 10.06
CA ILE A 32 -10.28 -10.76 9.81
C ILE A 32 -10.35 -10.33 8.35
N TRP A 33 -9.29 -10.59 7.58
CA TRP A 33 -9.26 -10.25 6.17
C TRP A 33 -9.89 -11.37 5.35
N PRO A 34 -10.66 -11.05 4.29
CA PRO A 34 -11.18 -12.10 3.42
C PRO A 34 -10.02 -12.93 2.85
N GLN A 35 -10.02 -14.22 3.15
CA GLN A 35 -9.06 -15.17 2.62
C GLN A 35 -9.48 -15.54 1.19
N ARG A 36 -8.73 -15.04 0.22
CA ARG A 36 -9.03 -15.20 -1.21
C ARG A 36 -8.16 -16.24 -1.88
N ILE A 37 -6.90 -16.29 -1.47
CA ILE A 37 -5.91 -17.27 -1.89
C ILE A 37 -5.36 -17.91 -0.61
N GLU A 38 -5.24 -19.22 -0.64
CA GLU A 38 -4.63 -20.02 0.42
C GLU A 38 -3.39 -20.71 -0.14
N LEU A 39 -2.33 -20.75 0.66
CA LEU A 39 -1.11 -21.48 0.34
C LEU A 39 -0.67 -22.27 1.59
N ASP A 40 -0.56 -23.59 1.47
CA ASP A 40 -0.21 -24.50 2.57
C ASP A 40 -1.04 -24.28 3.85
N GLY A 41 -2.34 -24.00 3.71
CA GLY A 41 -3.24 -23.75 4.84
C GLY A 41 -3.21 -22.31 5.39
N VAL A 42 -2.42 -21.41 4.79
CA VAL A 42 -2.27 -20.01 5.22
C VAL A 42 -3.02 -19.09 4.27
N GLY A 43 -3.88 -18.23 4.82
CA GLY A 43 -4.64 -17.25 4.04
C GLY A 43 -3.74 -16.07 3.66
N LEU A 44 -3.58 -15.81 2.36
CA LEU A 44 -2.66 -14.77 1.87
C LEU A 44 -3.27 -13.36 1.88
N GLY A 45 -4.52 -13.19 2.32
CA GLY A 45 -5.20 -11.90 2.45
C GLY A 45 -5.32 -11.13 1.14
N ASP A 46 -4.84 -9.89 1.13
CA ASP A 46 -4.79 -9.00 -0.05
C ASP A 46 -3.59 -9.35 -0.95
N THR A 47 -3.66 -10.56 -1.51
CA THR A 47 -2.71 -11.12 -2.47
C THR A 47 -3.47 -11.62 -3.69
N TRP A 48 -2.97 -11.34 -4.90
CA TRP A 48 -3.70 -11.58 -6.14
C TRP A 48 -2.81 -12.20 -7.23
N PRO A 49 -3.36 -13.04 -8.12
CA PRO A 49 -2.60 -13.56 -9.24
C PRO A 49 -2.46 -12.47 -10.33
N HIS A 50 -1.31 -12.42 -11.00
CA HIS A 50 -1.13 -11.59 -12.18
C HIS A 50 -0.19 -12.26 -13.20
N PRO A 51 -0.55 -12.33 -14.51
CA PRO A 51 0.28 -13.01 -15.52
C PRO A 51 1.68 -12.42 -15.70
N ALA A 52 1.84 -11.11 -15.46
CA ALA A 52 3.14 -10.44 -15.53
C ALA A 52 3.91 -10.49 -14.20
N ALA A 53 3.32 -11.00 -13.12
CA ALA A 53 4.06 -11.23 -11.90
C ALA A 53 5.01 -12.41 -12.12
N ALA A 54 6.31 -12.15 -11.98
CA ALA A 54 7.33 -13.18 -12.04
C ALA A 54 7.40 -13.95 -10.70
N GLY A 55 8.50 -14.66 -10.48
CA GLY A 55 8.76 -15.38 -9.24
C GLY A 55 9.07 -16.84 -9.49
N SER A 56 9.20 -17.58 -8.39
CA SER A 56 9.53 -19.00 -8.41
C SER A 56 8.87 -19.70 -7.22
N GLY A 57 8.63 -20.99 -7.35
CA GLY A 57 8.03 -21.79 -6.28
C GLY A 57 6.53 -21.55 -6.12
N PRO A 58 5.96 -21.92 -4.96
CA PRO A 58 4.50 -21.98 -4.79
C PRO A 58 3.77 -20.64 -4.85
N SER A 59 4.47 -19.52 -4.68
CA SER A 59 3.92 -18.16 -4.77
C SER A 59 4.18 -17.47 -6.12
N ALA A 60 4.69 -18.19 -7.12
CA ALA A 60 4.97 -17.61 -8.44
C ALA A 60 3.68 -17.02 -9.06
N GLY A 61 3.79 -15.81 -9.59
CA GLY A 61 2.64 -15.12 -10.19
C GLY A 61 1.72 -14.43 -9.18
N LEU A 62 2.03 -14.44 -7.88
CA LEU A 62 1.26 -13.74 -6.86
C LEU A 62 1.82 -12.33 -6.59
N VAL A 63 0.92 -11.38 -6.36
CA VAL A 63 1.21 -9.98 -6.04
C VAL A 63 0.66 -9.69 -4.63
N PRO A 64 1.51 -9.66 -3.59
CA PRO A 64 1.11 -9.25 -2.26
C PRO A 64 1.01 -7.71 -2.19
N LEU A 65 -0.14 -7.20 -1.74
CA LEU A 65 -0.37 -5.76 -1.63
C LEU A 65 -0.62 -5.34 -0.18
N HIS A 66 -1.43 -6.11 0.56
CA HIS A 66 -1.69 -5.93 2.00
C HIS A 66 -1.95 -4.48 2.43
N LYS A 67 -2.64 -3.70 1.58
CA LYS A 67 -2.74 -2.23 1.70
C LYS A 67 -3.24 -1.79 3.07
N LEU A 68 -4.28 -2.43 3.59
CA LEU A 68 -4.90 -2.03 4.86
C LEU A 68 -3.98 -2.35 6.05
N SER A 69 -3.29 -3.50 6.03
CA SER A 69 -2.28 -3.85 7.03
C SER A 69 -1.07 -2.92 6.99
N GLN A 70 -0.63 -2.56 5.78
CA GLN A 70 0.45 -1.60 5.54
C GLN A 70 0.09 -0.22 6.10
N TRP A 71 -1.13 0.26 5.84
CA TRP A 71 -1.64 1.51 6.38
C TRP A 71 -1.76 1.47 7.91
N LEU A 72 -2.28 0.38 8.48
CA LEU A 72 -2.36 0.24 9.94
C LEU A 72 -0.96 0.22 10.59
N ALA A 73 0.02 -0.45 9.97
CA ALA A 73 1.40 -0.44 10.46
C ALA A 73 1.98 0.97 10.51
N TYR A 74 1.72 1.80 9.49
CA TYR A 74 2.09 3.21 9.50
C TYR A 74 1.36 4.01 10.59
N SER A 75 0.05 3.79 10.77
CA SER A 75 -0.75 4.46 11.80
C SER A 75 -0.33 4.10 13.24
N LEU A 76 0.41 3.01 13.44
CA LEU A 76 0.93 2.60 14.75
C LEU A 76 2.25 3.28 15.11
N VAL A 77 2.95 3.91 14.15
CA VAL A 77 4.28 4.49 14.39
C VAL A 77 4.23 5.55 15.50
N GLU A 78 3.40 6.57 15.34
CA GLU A 78 3.28 7.68 16.31
C GLU A 78 2.83 7.18 17.71
N PRO A 79 1.78 6.36 17.85
CA PRO A 79 1.42 5.80 19.16
C PRO A 79 2.51 4.97 19.84
N LEU A 80 3.32 4.23 19.07
CA LEU A 80 4.45 3.46 19.63
C LEU A 80 5.58 4.38 20.10
N GLU A 81 5.86 5.45 19.36
CA GLU A 81 6.84 6.47 19.74
C GLU A 81 6.42 7.23 21.00
N GLU A 82 5.16 7.63 21.10
CA GLU A 82 4.60 8.23 22.32
C GLU A 82 4.68 7.29 23.53
N ALA A 83 4.55 5.98 23.30
CA ALA A 83 4.68 4.96 24.34
C ALA A 83 6.15 4.60 24.69
N GLY A 84 7.13 5.29 24.11
CA GLY A 84 8.55 5.15 24.43
C GLY A 84 9.31 4.11 23.62
N LEU A 85 8.77 3.66 22.48
CA LEU A 85 9.47 2.80 21.52
C LEU A 85 9.93 3.62 20.31
N SER A 86 11.21 3.56 19.95
CA SER A 86 11.67 4.20 18.71
C SER A 86 11.41 3.29 17.51
N VAL A 87 10.81 3.82 16.44
CA VAL A 87 10.58 3.08 15.19
C VAL A 87 11.62 3.45 14.14
N SER A 88 12.14 2.46 13.42
CA SER A 88 13.09 2.66 12.33
C SER A 88 12.77 1.80 11.10
N GLY A 89 13.51 1.99 10.00
CA GLY A 89 13.33 1.18 8.80
C GLY A 89 12.01 1.46 8.07
N LEU A 90 11.46 2.67 8.20
CA LEU A 90 10.24 3.07 7.51
C LEU A 90 10.38 3.02 5.98
N ASP A 91 11.61 3.12 5.47
CA ASP A 91 11.99 2.97 4.07
C ASP A 91 11.93 1.52 3.56
N GLN A 92 11.81 0.54 4.46
CA GLN A 92 11.64 -0.88 4.11
C GLN A 92 10.17 -1.27 3.91
N LEU A 93 9.26 -0.34 4.19
CA LEU A 93 7.83 -0.49 3.95
C LEU A 93 7.44 0.08 2.58
N THR A 94 6.32 -0.37 2.04
CA THR A 94 5.92 -0.04 0.66
C THR A 94 4.89 1.09 0.61
N GLY A 95 4.67 1.61 -0.61
CA GLY A 95 3.58 2.52 -0.90
C GLY A 95 2.20 1.88 -0.71
N LEU A 96 1.16 2.71 -0.54
CA LEU A 96 -0.21 2.21 -0.41
C LEU A 96 -0.86 2.06 -1.79
N ALA A 97 -1.20 0.82 -2.14
CA ALA A 97 -1.90 0.44 -3.37
C ALA A 97 -3.39 0.86 -3.37
N GLU A 98 -3.63 2.14 -3.12
CA GLU A 98 -4.93 2.77 -2.91
C GLU A 98 -5.34 3.59 -4.15
N TYR A 99 -6.65 3.73 -4.39
CA TYR A 99 -7.17 4.27 -5.65
C TYR A 99 -6.93 5.77 -5.87
N ARG A 100 -6.75 6.59 -4.83
CA ARG A 100 -6.34 8.00 -4.95
C ARG A 100 -4.86 8.09 -5.31
N ASN A 101 -4.00 7.29 -4.67
CA ASN A 101 -2.58 7.20 -5.07
C ASN A 101 -2.43 6.69 -6.51
N GLY A 102 -3.15 5.63 -6.87
CA GLY A 102 -3.12 5.10 -8.23
C GLY A 102 -3.78 6.04 -9.24
N GLY A 103 -4.83 6.76 -8.81
CA GLY A 103 -5.60 7.67 -9.65
C GLY A 103 -4.79 8.88 -10.06
N LEU A 104 -3.95 9.39 -9.16
CA LEU A 104 -2.98 10.45 -9.43
C LEU A 104 -2.15 10.15 -10.69
N PHE A 105 -1.60 8.94 -10.80
CA PHE A 105 -0.75 8.56 -11.94
C PHE A 105 -1.51 8.47 -13.25
N VAL A 106 -2.79 8.09 -13.21
CA VAL A 106 -3.64 8.07 -14.41
C VAL A 106 -4.05 9.50 -14.80
N ASP A 107 -4.41 10.33 -13.82
CA ASP A 107 -4.84 11.70 -14.08
C ASP A 107 -3.73 12.62 -14.59
N LEU A 108 -2.49 12.32 -14.22
CA LEU A 108 -1.30 13.05 -14.66
C LEU A 108 -0.61 12.37 -15.86
N ASP A 109 -1.29 11.43 -16.53
CA ASP A 109 -0.80 10.74 -17.73
C ASP A 109 0.52 9.96 -17.55
N VAL A 110 0.91 9.66 -16.31
CA VAL A 110 2.04 8.77 -15.99
C VAL A 110 1.68 7.32 -16.33
N LEU A 111 0.44 6.93 -16.05
CA LEU A 111 -0.17 5.68 -16.50
C LEU A 111 -1.24 5.97 -17.54
N VAL A 112 -1.02 5.48 -18.76
CA VAL A 112 -1.96 5.66 -19.87
C VAL A 112 -2.73 4.36 -20.12
N PRO A 113 -4.07 4.36 -20.03
CA PRO A 113 -4.90 3.21 -20.38
C PRO A 113 -4.61 2.69 -21.79
N LYS A 114 -4.30 1.39 -21.91
CA LYS A 114 -4.02 0.75 -23.21
C LYS A 114 -5.27 0.62 -24.09
N HIS A 115 -6.45 0.55 -23.48
CA HIS A 115 -7.74 0.44 -24.17
C HIS A 115 -8.84 1.18 -23.41
N PRO A 116 -9.93 1.60 -24.09
CA PRO A 116 -10.99 2.41 -23.48
C PRO A 116 -11.64 1.77 -22.26
N ASP A 117 -11.81 0.45 -22.25
CA ASP A 117 -12.52 -0.27 -21.19
C ASP A 117 -11.84 -0.18 -19.82
N VAL A 118 -10.54 0.11 -19.73
CA VAL A 118 -9.84 0.32 -18.45
C VAL A 118 -10.55 1.39 -17.61
N ILE A 119 -11.01 2.48 -18.24
CA ILE A 119 -11.73 3.58 -17.58
C ILE A 119 -13.23 3.59 -17.95
N GLY A 120 -13.61 2.84 -18.98
CA GLY A 120 -14.95 2.78 -19.54
C GLY A 120 -15.92 1.94 -18.73
N VAL A 121 -15.45 0.93 -17.99
CA VAL A 121 -16.30 0.03 -17.19
C VAL A 121 -15.87 -0.02 -15.72
N THR A 122 -16.67 -0.69 -14.89
CA THR A 122 -16.33 -0.99 -13.50
C THR A 122 -15.72 -2.38 -13.43
N HIS A 123 -14.58 -2.51 -12.75
CA HIS A 123 -13.81 -3.74 -12.67
C HIS A 123 -14.00 -4.43 -11.31
N ALA A 124 -13.98 -5.77 -11.32
CA ALA A 124 -13.90 -6.53 -10.08
C ALA A 124 -12.50 -6.38 -9.45
N PRO A 125 -12.35 -6.49 -8.12
CA PRO A 125 -11.06 -6.26 -7.49
C PRO A 125 -9.97 -7.26 -7.86
N ASP A 126 -10.37 -8.48 -8.23
CA ASP A 126 -9.51 -9.57 -8.68
C ASP A 126 -9.17 -9.49 -10.18
N SER A 127 -9.75 -8.53 -10.89
CA SER A 127 -9.47 -8.34 -12.31
C SER A 127 -8.01 -7.94 -12.54
N GLN A 128 -7.47 -8.37 -13.67
CA GLN A 128 -6.10 -8.02 -14.08
C GLN A 128 -5.87 -6.50 -14.09
N VAL A 129 -6.87 -5.71 -14.51
CA VAL A 129 -6.78 -4.24 -14.54
C VAL A 129 -6.53 -3.67 -13.14
N ILE A 130 -7.29 -4.12 -12.14
CA ILE A 130 -7.15 -3.61 -10.77
C ILE A 130 -5.85 -4.08 -10.14
N VAL A 131 -5.48 -5.36 -10.31
CA VAL A 131 -4.24 -5.90 -9.77
C VAL A 131 -3.01 -5.22 -10.40
N GLU A 132 -2.98 -5.05 -11.73
CA GLU A 132 -1.90 -4.36 -12.44
C GLU A 132 -1.79 -2.91 -11.99
N TRP A 133 -2.91 -2.18 -11.93
CA TRP A 133 -2.92 -0.78 -11.52
C TRP A 133 -2.43 -0.59 -10.08
N ARG A 134 -2.89 -1.44 -9.15
CA ARG A 134 -2.46 -1.41 -7.75
C ARG A 134 -0.97 -1.73 -7.60
N ALA A 135 -0.46 -2.74 -8.32
CA ALA A 135 0.96 -3.08 -8.33
C ALA A 135 1.83 -1.95 -8.91
N LEU A 136 1.41 -1.37 -10.04
CA LEU A 136 2.10 -0.23 -10.65
C LEU A 136 2.09 1.00 -9.73
N THR A 137 1.00 1.22 -8.99
CA THR A 137 0.90 2.30 -8.00
C THR A 137 2.02 2.19 -6.97
N VAL A 138 2.21 1.02 -6.36
CA VAL A 138 3.29 0.79 -5.38
C VAL A 138 4.66 1.04 -6.01
N ALA A 139 4.92 0.45 -7.17
CA ALA A 139 6.21 0.60 -7.85
C ALA A 139 6.52 2.06 -8.28
N LEU A 140 5.48 2.83 -8.65
CA LEU A 140 5.64 4.24 -9.00
C LEU A 140 5.83 5.14 -7.77
N LEU A 141 5.21 4.82 -6.65
CA LEU A 141 5.40 5.54 -5.38
C LEU A 141 6.86 5.45 -4.90
N ASP A 142 7.48 4.26 -4.99
CA ASP A 142 8.90 4.07 -4.64
C ASP A 142 9.83 4.92 -5.51
N ARG A 143 9.46 5.14 -6.78
CA ARG A 143 10.21 6.01 -7.70
C ARG A 143 9.91 7.49 -7.47
N LEU A 144 8.69 7.83 -7.09
CA LEU A 144 8.26 9.21 -6.92
C LEU A 144 8.86 9.84 -5.67
N ALA A 145 8.91 9.11 -4.54
CA ALA A 145 9.41 9.64 -3.27
C ALA A 145 10.80 10.31 -3.37
N PRO A 146 11.86 9.68 -3.94
CA PRO A 146 13.16 10.33 -4.07
C PRO A 146 13.14 11.53 -5.03
N LEU A 147 12.27 11.54 -6.06
CA LEU A 147 12.12 12.68 -6.96
C LEU A 147 11.50 13.89 -6.26
N VAL A 148 10.50 13.66 -5.39
CA VAL A 148 9.88 14.70 -4.57
C VAL A 148 10.90 15.28 -3.58
N ALA A 149 11.64 14.42 -2.87
CA ALA A 149 12.68 14.85 -1.93
C ALA A 149 13.75 15.72 -2.63
N ALA A 150 14.26 15.25 -3.78
CA ALA A 150 15.23 16.01 -4.59
C ALA A 150 14.66 17.35 -5.06
N ARG A 151 13.39 17.39 -5.47
CA ARG A 151 12.74 18.62 -5.94
C ARG A 151 12.53 19.65 -4.83
N LEU A 152 12.44 19.21 -3.58
CA LEU A 152 12.32 20.04 -2.38
C LEU A 152 13.67 20.34 -1.72
N GLY A 153 14.77 19.74 -2.20
CA GLY A 153 16.09 19.88 -1.61
C GLY A 153 16.23 19.23 -0.22
N LEU A 154 15.45 18.17 0.03
CA LEU A 154 15.43 17.44 1.30
C LEU A 154 16.17 16.10 1.18
N ASP A 155 16.75 15.63 2.27
CA ASP A 155 17.31 14.28 2.33
C ASP A 155 16.17 13.24 2.33
N PRO A 156 16.32 12.07 1.67
CA PRO A 156 15.31 11.01 1.69
C PRO A 156 14.94 10.50 3.09
N THR A 157 15.83 10.66 4.08
CA THR A 157 15.54 10.35 5.49
C THR A 157 14.67 11.40 6.17
N GLU A 158 14.70 12.66 5.71
CA GLU A 158 13.85 13.74 6.21
C GLU A 158 12.45 13.70 5.58
N LEU A 159 12.38 13.25 4.32
CA LEU A 159 11.13 13.06 3.56
C LEU A 159 10.99 11.61 3.05
N PRO A 160 10.81 10.64 3.95
CA PRO A 160 10.59 9.25 3.57
C PRO A 160 9.24 9.06 2.87
N LEU A 161 9.09 7.90 2.20
CA LEU A 161 7.89 7.54 1.44
C LEU A 161 6.58 7.82 2.21
N ILE A 162 6.47 7.40 3.47
CA ILE A 162 5.28 7.63 4.30
C ILE A 162 4.83 9.10 4.35
N LYS A 163 5.77 10.06 4.43
CA LYS A 163 5.44 11.50 4.41
C LYS A 163 4.96 11.95 3.04
N VAL A 164 5.55 11.40 1.97
CA VAL A 164 5.13 11.66 0.59
C VAL A 164 3.73 11.09 0.33
N LEU A 165 3.37 9.97 0.95
CA LEU A 165 2.03 9.38 0.84
C LEU A 165 0.97 10.30 1.46
N GLU A 166 1.11 10.62 2.75
CA GLU A 166 0.08 11.38 3.47
C GLU A 166 0.01 12.85 3.06
N GLY A 167 1.17 13.52 2.97
CA GLY A 167 1.25 14.94 2.63
C GLY A 167 1.26 15.23 1.12
N GLY A 168 1.41 14.20 0.28
CA GLY A 168 1.63 14.36 -1.16
C GLY A 168 0.62 13.59 -2.00
N THR A 169 0.92 12.35 -2.34
CA THR A 169 0.19 11.62 -3.38
C THR A 169 -1.27 11.38 -3.04
N TRP A 170 -1.58 11.06 -1.78
CA TRP A 170 -2.94 10.79 -1.38
C TRP A 170 -3.79 12.07 -1.44
N ALA A 171 -3.25 13.19 -0.94
CA ALA A 171 -3.89 14.51 -0.97
C ALA A 171 -4.09 15.02 -2.41
N ALA A 172 -3.03 15.03 -3.22
CA ALA A 172 -3.09 15.47 -4.61
C ALA A 172 -4.02 14.59 -5.46
N GLY A 173 -3.98 13.27 -5.25
CA GLY A 173 -4.88 12.33 -5.91
C GLY A 173 -6.36 12.57 -5.55
N ARG A 174 -6.64 12.99 -4.30
CA ARG A 174 -8.00 13.40 -3.92
C ARG A 174 -8.45 14.65 -4.64
N GLU A 175 -7.64 15.71 -4.59
CA GLU A 175 -7.95 16.99 -5.23
C GLU A 175 -8.23 16.83 -6.73
N LEU A 176 -7.39 16.06 -7.44
CA LEU A 176 -7.57 15.81 -8.87
C LEU A 176 -8.83 15.00 -9.17
N ALA A 177 -9.10 13.94 -8.41
CA ALA A 177 -10.31 13.15 -8.60
C ALA A 177 -11.58 13.96 -8.28
N ASP A 178 -11.53 14.86 -7.29
CA ASP A 178 -12.62 15.79 -6.99
C ASP A 178 -12.86 16.77 -8.15
N ALA A 179 -11.79 17.41 -8.63
CA ALA A 179 -11.86 18.37 -9.74
C ALA A 179 -12.34 17.74 -11.06
N ARG A 180 -11.97 16.48 -11.33
CA ARG A 180 -12.27 15.81 -12.61
C ARG A 180 -13.56 15.00 -12.59
N ARG A 181 -13.88 14.36 -11.46
CA ARG A 181 -14.90 13.31 -11.37
C ARG A 181 -15.63 13.29 -10.02
N ALA A 182 -15.75 14.44 -9.34
CA ALA A 182 -16.45 14.57 -8.05
C ALA A 182 -16.02 13.52 -7.01
N GLY A 183 -14.73 13.16 -7.05
CA GLY A 183 -14.06 12.26 -6.12
C GLY A 183 -14.00 10.81 -6.58
N ALA A 184 -14.60 10.46 -7.71
CA ALA A 184 -14.48 9.11 -8.24
C ALA A 184 -13.08 8.86 -8.84
N PRO A 185 -12.48 7.68 -8.59
CA PRO A 185 -11.22 7.30 -9.22
C PRO A 185 -11.37 7.18 -10.75
N PRO A 186 -10.28 7.36 -11.52
CA PRO A 186 -10.31 7.21 -12.97
C PRO A 186 -10.60 5.76 -13.42
N ILE A 187 -10.10 4.77 -12.67
CA ILE A 187 -10.42 3.36 -12.87
C ILE A 187 -11.45 2.96 -11.80
N ARG A 188 -12.65 2.59 -12.24
CA ARG A 188 -13.75 2.23 -11.32
C ARG A 188 -13.60 0.78 -10.88
N VAL A 189 -13.74 0.55 -9.59
CA VAL A 189 -13.65 -0.76 -8.96
C VAL A 189 -14.90 -1.03 -8.14
N VAL A 190 -15.38 -2.28 -8.14
CA VAL A 190 -16.39 -2.73 -7.19
C VAL A 190 -15.75 -2.74 -5.81
N SER A 191 -16.16 -1.83 -4.92
CA SER A 191 -15.64 -1.80 -3.55
C SER A 191 -16.66 -2.41 -2.58
N ASP A 192 -16.18 -3.32 -1.73
CA ASP A 192 -16.88 -3.87 -0.57
C ASP A 192 -16.26 -3.37 0.76
N GLY A 193 -15.33 -2.41 0.70
CA GLY A 193 -14.61 -1.86 1.85
C GLY A 193 -13.44 -2.70 2.35
N THR A 194 -13.10 -3.82 1.71
CA THR A 194 -12.04 -4.73 2.19
C THR A 194 -10.67 -4.51 1.52
N LEU A 195 -10.57 -3.58 0.56
CA LEU A 195 -9.36 -3.33 -0.22
C LEU A 195 -8.93 -1.86 -0.24
N PHE A 196 -9.88 -0.95 -0.02
CA PHE A 196 -9.68 0.49 -0.14
C PHE A 196 -10.25 1.22 1.07
#